data_AF-A0A964T9I8-F1
#
_entry.id   AF-A0A964T9I8-F1
#
_cell.length_a   1.000
_cell.length_b   1.000
_cell.length_c   1.000
_cell.angle_alpha   90.00
_cell.angle_beta   90.00
_cell.angle_gamma   90.00
#
_symmetry.space_group_name_H-M   'P 1'
#
loop_
_entity.id
_entity.type
_entity.pdbx_description
1 polymer ?
#
loop_
_entity_poly.entity_id
_entity_poly.type
_entity_poly.pdbx_seq_one_letter_code
_entity_poly.pdbx_strand_id
1 'polypeptide(L)'
;MEKSKRILKICLVTCVALFVNSCDEVYECIFNINPEIHDRSLEIGFLGERYYDIITAEISNEVNDNDYFYDFEIFGELPPGIFYDINRRSIEFFGVPEDVGNYRFRVELFVESYDYDGFDGSPTCSDSAVRDFVIQVVD
;
A
#
# COMPACT_ATOMS: atom_id res chain seq x y z
N MET A 1 38.46 9.74 39.92
CA MET A 1 37.76 8.67 39.18
C MET A 1 36.23 8.77 39.23
N GLU A 2 35.60 9.19 40.33
CA GLU A 2 34.13 9.21 40.45
C GLU A 2 33.43 10.30 39.60
N LYS A 3 34.02 11.52 39.50
CA LYS A 3 33.51 12.61 38.65
C LYS A 3 33.46 12.25 37.16
N SER A 4 34.50 11.58 36.64
CA SER A 4 34.57 11.13 35.24
C SER A 4 33.49 10.08 34.92
N LYS A 5 33.18 9.17 35.85
CA LYS A 5 32.08 8.20 35.70
C LYS A 5 30.70 8.88 35.72
N ARG A 6 30.53 9.95 36.51
CA ARG A 6 29.28 10.73 36.53
C ARG A 6 29.08 11.51 35.23
N ILE A 7 30.14 12.15 34.71
CA ILE A 7 30.09 12.86 33.43
C ILE A 7 29.82 11.88 32.28
N LEU A 8 30.47 10.71 32.27
CA LEU A 8 30.21 9.67 31.26
C LEU A 8 28.76 9.17 31.28
N LYS A 9 28.19 8.97 32.48
CA LYS A 9 26.77 8.59 32.64
C LYS A 9 25.82 9.68 32.15
N ILE A 10 26.13 10.95 32.44
CA ILE A 10 25.33 12.08 31.97
C ILE A 10 25.39 12.16 30.44
N CYS A 11 26.58 12.07 29.83
CA CYS A 11 26.71 12.04 28.37
C CYS A 11 25.97 10.86 27.74
N LEU A 12 26.03 9.66 28.34
CA LEU A 12 25.31 8.48 27.85
C LEU A 12 23.78 8.71 27.88
N VAL A 13 23.25 9.26 28.98
CA VAL A 13 21.82 9.56 29.13
C VAL A 13 21.38 10.66 28.15
N THR A 14 22.20 11.70 27.95
CA THR A 14 21.90 12.76 26.98
C THR A 14 21.96 12.26 25.55
N CYS A 15 22.90 11.37 25.19
CA CYS A 15 22.92 10.73 23.88
C CYS A 15 21.66 9.88 23.66
N VAL A 16 21.28 9.03 24.61
CA VAL A 16 20.04 8.23 24.51
C VAL A 16 18.80 9.12 24.39
N ALA A 17 18.74 10.23 25.13
CA ALA A 17 17.64 11.20 25.04
C ALA A 17 17.59 11.94 23.70
N LEU A 18 18.72 12.11 23.00
CA LEU A 18 18.77 12.73 21.67
C LEU A 18 18.36 11.75 20.55
N PHE A 19 18.52 10.45 20.74
CA PHE A 19 18.12 9.42 19.76
C PHE A 19 16.62 9.06 19.82
N VAL A 20 15.88 9.46 20.85
CA VAL A 20 14.44 9.14 21.00
C VAL A 20 13.49 10.21 20.44
N ASN A 21 14.01 11.30 19.85
CA ASN A 21 13.18 12.37 19.26
C ASN A 21 12.97 12.22 17.74
N SER A 22 13.44 11.13 17.12
CA SER A 22 13.23 10.84 15.68
C SER A 22 12.39 9.57 15.49
N CYS A 23 11.42 9.32 16.38
CA CYS A 23 10.77 8.02 16.52
C CYS A 23 9.38 7.92 15.89
N ASP A 24 8.90 8.91 15.15
CA ASP A 24 7.54 8.84 14.58
C ASP A 24 7.38 7.64 13.62
N GLU A 25 8.34 7.43 12.71
CA GLU A 25 8.40 6.24 11.82
C GLU A 25 8.49 4.90 12.58
N VAL A 26 9.07 4.88 13.78
CA VAL A 26 9.26 3.64 14.55
C VAL A 26 7.94 3.14 15.14
N TYR A 27 7.02 4.06 15.48
CA TYR A 27 5.73 3.68 16.07
C TYR A 27 4.80 3.01 15.06
N GLU A 28 4.76 3.50 13.82
CA GLU A 28 3.97 2.90 12.74
C GLU A 28 4.34 1.43 12.52
N CYS A 29 5.64 1.13 12.52
CA CYS A 29 6.13 -0.24 12.40
C CYS A 29 5.79 -1.13 13.59
N ILE A 30 5.78 -0.60 14.81
CA ILE A 30 5.40 -1.36 16.01
C ILE A 30 3.91 -1.73 15.98
N PHE A 31 3.07 -0.84 15.46
CA PHE A 31 1.62 -1.06 15.37
C PHE A 31 1.17 -1.69 14.05
N ASN A 32 2.11 -2.02 13.15
CA ASN A 32 1.83 -2.59 11.85
C ASN A 32 0.82 -1.73 11.07
N ILE A 33 1.11 -0.42 10.99
CA ILE A 33 0.43 0.52 10.10
C ILE A 33 1.13 0.40 8.75
N ASN A 34 0.50 -0.31 7.82
CA ASN A 34 1.06 -0.62 6.51
C ASN A 34 -0.04 -0.59 5.44
N PRO A 35 0.28 -0.17 4.21
CA PRO A 35 -0.61 -0.36 3.09
C PRO A 35 -0.85 -1.86 2.86
N GLU A 36 -2.08 -2.21 2.52
CA GLU A 36 -2.49 -3.56 2.21
C GLU A 36 -3.39 -3.57 0.98
N ILE A 37 -3.02 -4.39 0.00
CA ILE A 37 -3.94 -4.79 -1.09
C ILE A 37 -4.57 -6.11 -0.66
N HIS A 38 -5.90 -6.15 -0.59
CA HIS A 38 -6.60 -7.34 -0.13
C HIS A 38 -6.33 -8.56 -1.02
N ASP A 39 -6.05 -9.68 -0.38
CA ASP A 39 -5.87 -10.96 -1.07
C ASP A 39 -7.21 -11.49 -1.56
N ARG A 40 -7.36 -11.59 -2.88
CA ARG A 40 -8.49 -12.29 -3.48
C ARG A 40 -8.17 -12.81 -4.87
N SER A 41 -8.86 -13.87 -5.24
CA SER A 41 -8.97 -14.27 -6.64
C SER A 41 -9.95 -13.34 -7.36
N LEU A 42 -9.58 -12.99 -8.59
CA LEU A 42 -10.50 -12.33 -9.51
C LEU A 42 -11.40 -13.36 -10.17
N GLU A 43 -12.61 -12.94 -10.51
CA GLU A 43 -13.60 -13.76 -11.19
C GLU A 43 -13.10 -14.20 -12.57
N ILE A 44 -13.60 -15.33 -13.05
CA ILE A 44 -13.31 -15.80 -14.41
C ILE A 44 -14.16 -14.99 -15.40
N GLY A 45 -13.51 -14.41 -16.41
CA GLY A 45 -14.18 -13.79 -17.53
C GLY A 45 -14.57 -14.80 -18.61
N PHE A 46 -15.65 -14.51 -19.34
CA PHE A 46 -16.08 -15.27 -20.50
C PHE A 46 -15.94 -14.42 -21.76
N LEU A 47 -15.46 -15.03 -22.85
CA LEU A 47 -15.24 -14.34 -24.11
C LEU A 47 -16.54 -13.70 -24.62
N GLY A 48 -16.50 -12.40 -24.92
CA GLY A 48 -17.67 -11.66 -25.42
C GLY A 48 -18.74 -11.35 -24.38
N GLU A 49 -18.56 -11.73 -23.11
CA GLU A 49 -19.46 -11.38 -22.01
C GLU A 49 -18.95 -10.19 -21.19
N ARG A 50 -19.86 -9.50 -20.50
CA ARG A 50 -19.47 -8.38 -19.64
C ARG A 50 -18.70 -8.90 -18.43
N TYR A 51 -17.51 -8.36 -18.24
CA TYR A 51 -16.68 -8.57 -17.06
C TYR A 51 -16.78 -7.36 -16.13
N TYR A 52 -16.82 -7.63 -14.82
CA TYR A 52 -16.68 -6.64 -13.76
C TYR A 52 -16.05 -7.31 -12.55
N ASP A 53 -14.99 -6.73 -12.01
CA ASP A 53 -14.45 -7.11 -10.71
C ASP A 53 -13.73 -5.95 -10.03
N ILE A 54 -13.47 -6.07 -8.73
CA ILE A 54 -12.91 -5.00 -7.90
C ILE A 54 -11.81 -5.51 -6.98
N ILE A 55 -10.66 -4.84 -7.00
CA ILE A 55 -9.62 -5.01 -5.98
C ILE A 55 -9.74 -3.85 -5.01
N THR A 56 -9.62 -4.12 -3.71
CA THR A 56 -9.70 -3.10 -2.67
C THR A 56 -8.41 -3.09 -1.85
N ALA A 57 -8.14 -1.96 -1.22
CA ALA A 57 -7.01 -1.74 -0.35
C ALA A 57 -7.43 -1.04 0.95
N GLU A 58 -6.55 -1.13 1.95
CA GLU A 58 -6.65 -0.41 3.21
C GLU A 58 -5.25 -0.14 3.79
N ILE A 59 -5.17 0.67 4.85
CA ILE A 59 -4.01 0.72 5.73
C ILE A 59 -4.34 -0.10 6.97
N SER A 60 -3.59 -1.16 7.22
CA SER A 60 -3.83 -2.05 8.35
C SER A 60 -3.69 -1.30 9.67
N ASN A 61 -4.59 -1.53 10.63
CA ASN A 61 -4.58 -0.92 11.96
C ASN A 61 -4.68 0.62 12.01
N GLU A 62 -5.09 1.28 10.93
CA GLU A 62 -5.34 2.72 10.89
C GLU A 62 -6.83 3.03 11.00
N VAL A 63 -7.21 3.84 12.01
CA VAL A 63 -8.61 4.17 12.30
C VAL A 63 -9.14 5.24 11.34
N ASN A 64 -8.26 6.14 10.90
CA ASN A 64 -8.57 7.27 10.03
C ASN A 64 -8.11 7.01 8.59
N ASP A 65 -8.20 5.76 8.12
CA ASP A 65 -7.70 5.33 6.81
C ASP A 65 -8.30 6.13 5.62
N ASN A 66 -9.46 6.76 5.83
CA ASN A 66 -10.08 7.62 4.81
C ASN A 66 -9.35 8.96 4.59
N ASP A 67 -8.44 9.36 5.48
CA ASP A 67 -7.72 10.63 5.41
C ASP A 67 -6.48 10.56 4.51
N TYR A 68 -6.10 9.36 4.07
CA TYR A 68 -4.96 9.12 3.21
C TYR A 68 -5.34 9.13 1.73
N PHE A 69 -4.36 9.46 0.90
CA PHE A 69 -4.42 9.36 -0.55
C PHE A 69 -3.82 8.04 -1.00
N TYR A 70 -4.54 7.34 -1.87
CA TYR A 70 -4.16 6.04 -2.40
C TYR A 70 -3.81 6.22 -3.87
N ASP A 71 -2.60 5.83 -4.24
CA ASP A 71 -2.16 5.81 -5.62
C ASP A 71 -1.82 4.37 -6.03
N PHE A 72 -2.32 3.96 -7.21
CA PHE A 72 -2.14 2.60 -7.70
C PHE A 72 -1.43 2.62 -9.04
N GLU A 73 -0.35 1.85 -9.12
CA GLU A 73 0.33 1.56 -10.38
C GLU A 73 0.03 0.10 -10.79
N ILE A 74 -0.32 -0.08 -12.06
CA ILE A 74 -0.64 -1.40 -12.64
C ILE A 74 0.40 -1.73 -13.71
N PHE A 75 1.09 -2.85 -13.54
CA PHE A 75 2.12 -3.34 -14.45
C PHE A 75 1.72 -4.65 -15.09
N GLY A 76 1.95 -4.79 -16.40
CA GLY A 76 1.61 -5.99 -17.16
C GLY A 76 0.48 -5.73 -18.15
N GLU A 77 -0.16 -6.80 -18.60
CA GLU A 77 -1.20 -6.75 -19.61
C GLU A 77 -2.53 -7.19 -19.02
N LEU A 78 -3.57 -6.40 -19.27
CA LEU A 78 -4.96 -6.79 -19.03
C LEU A 78 -5.50 -7.56 -20.25
N PRO A 79 -6.55 -8.37 -20.09
CA PRO A 79 -7.22 -8.98 -21.24
C PRO A 79 -7.67 -7.90 -22.24
N PRO A 80 -7.51 -8.10 -23.57
CA PRO A 80 -8.04 -7.20 -24.57
C PRO A 80 -9.54 -6.93 -24.34
N GLY A 81 -9.94 -5.66 -24.41
CA GLY A 81 -11.32 -5.22 -24.13
C GLY A 81 -11.68 -5.04 -22.66
N ILE A 82 -10.74 -5.30 -21.73
CA ILE A 82 -10.85 -4.97 -20.30
C ILE A 82 -10.06 -3.70 -19.99
N PHE A 83 -10.70 -2.82 -19.24
CA PHE A 83 -10.16 -1.56 -18.76
C PHE A 83 -10.21 -1.54 -17.23
N TYR A 84 -9.59 -0.53 -16.64
CA TYR A 84 -9.71 -0.28 -15.21
C TYR A 84 -9.98 1.19 -14.92
N ASP A 85 -10.58 1.45 -13.76
CA ASP A 85 -10.72 2.77 -13.16
C ASP A 85 -10.33 2.71 -11.69
N ILE A 86 -9.73 3.77 -11.17
CA ILE A 86 -9.27 3.88 -9.78
C ILE A 86 -10.23 4.79 -9.04
N ASN A 87 -10.81 4.27 -7.97
CA ASN A 87 -11.74 5.00 -7.14
C ASN A 87 -11.33 4.91 -5.67
N ARG A 88 -10.65 5.95 -5.18
CA ARG A 88 -10.10 6.01 -3.82
C ARG A 88 -9.28 4.77 -3.47
N ARG A 89 -9.87 3.83 -2.76
CA ARG A 89 -9.24 2.62 -2.19
C ARG A 89 -9.53 1.36 -3.00
N SER A 90 -9.94 1.51 -4.26
CA SER A 90 -10.27 0.39 -5.12
C SER A 90 -9.89 0.59 -6.57
N ILE A 91 -9.56 -0.51 -7.22
CA ILE A 91 -9.39 -0.62 -8.66
C ILE A 91 -10.55 -1.46 -9.20
N GLU A 92 -11.37 -0.85 -10.06
CA GLU A 92 -12.47 -1.53 -10.73
C GLU A 92 -12.00 -1.98 -12.12
N PHE A 93 -12.07 -3.27 -12.42
CA PHE A 93 -11.79 -3.85 -13.73
C PHE A 93 -13.10 -4.15 -14.44
N PHE A 94 -13.26 -3.67 -15.67
CA PHE A 94 -14.53 -3.81 -16.39
C PHE A 94 -14.33 -3.83 -17.91
N GLY A 95 -15.29 -4.41 -18.62
CA GLY A 95 -15.29 -4.41 -20.08
C GLY A 95 -15.91 -5.67 -20.66
N VAL A 96 -15.47 -6.03 -21.86
CA VAL A 96 -15.87 -7.27 -22.55
C VAL A 96 -14.59 -7.90 -23.09
N PRO A 97 -14.14 -9.06 -22.58
CA PRO A 97 -12.94 -9.71 -23.08
C PRO A 97 -13.06 -10.07 -24.55
N GLU A 98 -12.00 -9.80 -25.31
CA GLU A 98 -11.92 -10.06 -26.77
C GLU A 98 -11.02 -11.26 -27.11
N ASP A 99 -10.27 -11.80 -26.16
CA ASP A 99 -9.41 -12.97 -26.36
C ASP A 99 -9.27 -13.82 -25.08
N VAL A 100 -9.20 -15.14 -25.27
CA VAL A 100 -9.06 -16.12 -24.17
C VAL A 100 -7.61 -16.18 -23.68
N GLY A 101 -7.41 -16.40 -22.39
CA GLY A 101 -6.06 -16.45 -21.85
C GLY A 101 -5.97 -16.29 -20.34
N ASN A 102 -4.72 -16.27 -19.86
CA ASN A 102 -4.39 -15.97 -18.48
C ASN A 102 -3.52 -14.70 -18.47
N TYR A 103 -4.11 -13.60 -18.02
CA TYR A 103 -3.49 -12.28 -18.07
C TYR A 103 -2.97 -11.94 -16.67
N ARG A 104 -1.65 -11.97 -16.52
CA ARG A 104 -0.98 -11.70 -15.25
C ARG A 104 -0.56 -10.24 -15.20
N PHE A 105 -0.91 -9.57 -14.12
CA PHE A 105 -0.52 -8.19 -13.86
C PHE A 105 -0.18 -8.01 -12.38
N ARG A 106 0.58 -6.97 -12.09
CA ARG A 106 0.98 -6.56 -10.76
C ARG A 106 0.33 -5.24 -10.43
N VAL A 107 -0.15 -5.12 -9.21
CA VAL A 107 -0.60 -3.87 -8.62
C VAL A 107 0.42 -3.47 -7.55
N GLU A 108 0.88 -2.24 -7.63
CA GLU A 108 1.64 -1.58 -6.56
C GLU A 108 0.80 -0.42 -6.01
N LEU A 109 0.72 -0.34 -4.68
CA LEU A 109 -0.03 0.65 -3.94
C LEU A 109 0.93 1.53 -3.17
N PHE A 110 0.81 2.83 -3.35
CA PHE A 110 1.45 3.87 -2.56
C PHE A 110 0.39 4.62 -1.75
N VAL A 111 0.78 5.07 -0.56
CA VAL A 111 -0.09 5.83 0.33
C VAL A 111 0.62 7.14 0.67
N GLU A 112 -0.11 8.24 0.55
CA GLU A 112 0.39 9.57 0.86
C GLU A 112 -0.56 10.27 1.84
N SER A 113 -0.05 11.24 2.60
CA SER A 113 -0.86 12.07 3.48
C SER A 113 -0.50 13.55 3.34
N TYR A 114 -1.45 14.42 3.73
CA TYR A 114 -1.21 15.85 3.83
C TYR A 114 -1.79 16.37 5.14
N ASP A 115 -0.92 16.86 6.01
CA ASP A 115 -1.29 17.32 7.34
C ASP A 115 -0.78 18.74 7.64
N TYR A 116 -0.67 19.10 8.92
CA TYR A 116 -0.16 20.41 9.33
C TYR A 116 1.33 20.58 9.05
N ASP A 117 2.10 19.50 9.12
CA ASP A 117 3.55 19.48 8.96
C ASP A 117 3.96 19.36 7.49
N GLY A 118 3.03 18.95 6.62
CA GLY A 118 3.13 19.12 5.17
C GLY A 118 2.68 17.88 4.41
N PHE A 119 3.33 17.65 3.27
CA PHE A 119 3.15 16.43 2.49
C PHE A 119 4.08 15.34 3.01
N ASP A 120 3.52 14.16 3.26
CA ASP A 120 4.27 12.95 3.57
C ASP A 120 3.96 11.87 2.53
N GLY A 121 5.00 11.45 1.80
CA GLY A 121 4.90 10.45 0.75
C GLY A 121 5.03 9.01 1.24
N SER A 122 5.29 8.80 2.53
CA SER A 122 5.42 7.48 3.15
C SER A 122 4.97 7.52 4.61
N PRO A 123 3.68 7.84 4.90
CA PRO A 123 3.17 8.03 6.25
C PRO A 123 2.85 6.71 6.96
N THR A 124 3.46 5.61 6.51
CA THR A 124 3.25 4.26 7.04
C THR A 124 4.60 3.55 7.13
N CYS A 125 4.65 2.41 7.83
CA CYS A 125 5.89 1.67 8.02
C CYS A 125 6.53 1.14 6.73
N SER A 126 5.74 0.91 5.68
CA SER A 126 6.22 0.45 4.38
C SER A 126 5.84 1.45 3.29
N ASP A 127 6.79 1.83 2.45
CA ASP A 127 6.59 2.78 1.36
C ASP A 127 5.50 2.34 0.37
N SER A 128 5.34 1.02 0.17
CA SER A 128 4.36 0.46 -0.76
C SER A 128 3.89 -0.94 -0.39
N ALA A 129 2.78 -1.36 -1.01
CA ALA A 129 2.32 -2.75 -1.02
C ALA A 129 2.23 -3.26 -2.46
N VAL A 130 2.74 -4.48 -2.69
CA VAL A 130 2.76 -5.09 -4.02
C VAL A 130 2.01 -6.40 -4.01
N ARG A 131 1.15 -6.62 -5.02
CA ARG A 131 0.43 -7.88 -5.21
C ARG A 131 0.26 -8.23 -6.67
N ASP A 132 0.47 -9.50 -7.00
CA ASP A 132 0.26 -10.06 -8.34
C ASP A 132 -1.14 -10.67 -8.45
N PHE A 133 -1.82 -10.41 -9.58
CA PHE A 133 -3.16 -10.90 -9.88
C PHE A 133 -3.21 -11.58 -11.25
N VAL A 134 -4.28 -12.32 -11.48
CA VAL A 134 -4.57 -12.97 -12.77
C VAL A 134 -6.03 -12.78 -13.10
N ILE A 135 -6.34 -12.29 -14.30
CA ILE A 135 -7.66 -12.45 -14.91
C ILE A 135 -7.57 -13.62 -15.89
N GLN A 136 -8.42 -14.63 -15.66
CA GLN A 136 -8.57 -15.75 -16.58
C GLN A 136 -9.79 -15.51 -17.46
N VAL A 137 -9.62 -15.65 -18.78
CA VAL A 137 -10.70 -15.57 -19.76
C VAL A 137 -10.83 -16.92 -20.46
N VAL A 138 -12.06 -17.44 -20.51
CA VAL A 138 -12.41 -18.72 -21.16
C VAL A 138 -13.53 -18.53 -22.19
N ASP A 139 -13.71 -19.52 -23.07
CA ASP A 139 -14.82 -19.57 -24.05
C ASP A 139 -16.17 -19.93 -23.41
#